data_AF-A0A519KQ27-F1
#
_entry.id   AF-A0A519KQ27-F1
#
_cell.length_a   1.000
_cell.length_b   1.000
_cell.length_c   1.000
_cell.angle_alpha   90.00
_cell.angle_beta   90.00
_cell.angle_gamma   90.00
#
_symmetry.space_group_name_H-M   'P 1'
#
loop_
_entity.id
_entity.type
_entity.pdbx_description
1 polymer ?
#
loop_
_entity_poly.entity_id
_entity_poly.type
_entity_poly.pdbx_seq_one_letter_code
_entity_poly.pdbx_strand_id
1 'polypeptide(L)'
;MDHPEREAAARIPVETYPGALMLIAGGKDAQWDSATATSAIVRSRIAAGLETVALVYPDAGHDLVGDGGVRQSERSGGSPEADAAARQDAWPQVVAFMARTLN
;
A
#
# COMPACT_ATOMS: atom_id res chain seq x y z
N MET A 1 -14.77 14.39 -11.47
CA MET A 1 -14.78 13.86 -12.84
C MET A 1 -13.41 13.26 -13.02
N ASP A 2 -13.34 11.95 -13.18
CA ASP A 2 -12.06 11.25 -13.35
C ASP A 2 -11.48 11.56 -14.75
N HIS A 3 -10.16 11.53 -14.86
CA HIS A 3 -9.45 11.91 -16.09
C HIS A 3 -8.58 10.74 -16.56
N PRO A 4 -9.17 9.69 -17.16
CA PRO A 4 -8.48 8.43 -17.43
C PRO A 4 -7.26 8.60 -18.34
N GLU A 5 -7.31 9.56 -19.25
CA GLU A 5 -6.24 9.85 -20.20
C GLU A 5 -5.05 10.52 -19.51
N ARG A 6 -5.32 11.38 -18.53
CA ARG A 6 -4.28 12.01 -17.70
C ARG A 6 -3.69 11.01 -16.70
N GLU A 7 -4.50 10.13 -16.14
CA GLU A 7 -4.04 9.05 -15.27
C GLU A 7 -3.12 8.09 -16.03
N ALA A 8 -3.48 7.69 -17.25
CA ALA A 8 -2.64 6.85 -18.09
C ALA A 8 -1.30 7.51 -18.41
N ALA A 9 -1.30 8.80 -18.76
CA ALA A 9 -0.08 9.57 -19.05
C ALA A 9 0.80 9.80 -17.82
N ALA A 10 0.21 9.93 -16.63
CA ALA A 10 0.92 10.16 -15.38
C ALA A 10 1.39 8.85 -14.68
N ARG A 11 1.00 7.68 -15.21
CA ARG A 11 1.26 6.40 -14.56
C ARG A 11 2.76 6.09 -14.51
N ILE A 12 3.23 5.72 -13.31
CA ILE A 12 4.59 5.18 -13.12
C ILE A 12 4.65 3.76 -13.71
N PRO A 13 5.62 3.43 -14.59
CA PRO A 13 5.73 2.12 -15.22
C PRO A 13 6.37 1.08 -14.27
N VAL A 14 5.66 0.75 -13.19
CA VAL A 14 6.11 -0.19 -12.14
C VAL A 14 6.41 -1.61 -12.63
N GLU A 15 5.89 -2.00 -13.78
CA GLU A 15 6.18 -3.27 -14.46
C GLU A 15 7.58 -3.31 -15.09
N THR A 16 8.27 -2.17 -15.23
CA THR A 16 9.67 -2.13 -15.70
C THR A 16 10.68 -2.18 -14.54
N TYR A 17 10.21 -2.23 -13.28
CA TYR A 17 11.07 -2.33 -12.12
C TYR A 17 11.27 -3.81 -11.72
N PRO A 18 12.42 -4.44 -11.97
CA PRO A 18 12.62 -5.86 -11.71
C PRO A 18 12.87 -6.16 -10.22
N GLY A 19 13.10 -5.13 -9.40
CA GLY A 19 13.36 -5.30 -7.98
C GLY A 19 12.16 -5.82 -7.20
N ALA A 20 12.44 -6.28 -5.99
CA ALA A 20 11.41 -6.69 -5.06
C ALA A 20 10.53 -5.49 -4.68
N LEU A 21 9.21 -5.67 -4.71
CA LEU A 21 8.25 -4.63 -4.35
C LEU A 21 7.27 -5.11 -3.28
N MET A 22 7.10 -4.29 -2.25
CA MET A 22 6.07 -4.43 -1.23
C MET A 22 5.22 -3.15 -1.20
N LEU A 23 3.90 -3.32 -1.11
CA LEU A 23 2.91 -2.24 -1.01
C LEU A 23 2.07 -2.44 0.25
N ILE A 24 1.72 -1.34 0.91
CA ILE A 24 0.87 -1.32 2.10
C ILE A 24 -0.18 -0.23 1.87
N ALA A 25 -1.46 -0.59 1.97
CA ALA A 25 -2.57 0.32 1.68
C ALA A 25 -3.75 0.14 2.62
N GLY A 26 -4.48 1.23 2.84
CA GLY A 26 -5.70 1.28 3.63
C GLY A 26 -6.91 1.35 2.71
N GLY A 27 -7.91 0.50 2.94
CA GLY A 27 -9.16 0.51 2.19
C GLY A 27 -10.03 1.74 2.45
N LYS A 28 -9.79 2.44 3.55
CA LYS A 28 -10.47 3.68 3.95
C LYS A 28 -9.52 4.88 3.95
N ASP A 29 -8.44 4.85 3.18
CA ASP A 29 -7.52 5.97 3.03
C ASP A 29 -8.27 7.22 2.55
N ALA A 30 -8.25 8.27 3.37
CA ALA A 30 -8.97 9.52 3.11
C ALA A 30 -8.14 10.56 2.34
N GLN A 31 -6.86 10.28 2.05
CA GLN A 31 -6.00 11.20 1.29
C GLN A 31 -6.04 10.89 -0.21
N TRP A 32 -6.03 9.61 -0.55
CA TRP A 32 -6.16 9.12 -1.93
C TRP A 32 -6.65 7.67 -1.94
N ASP A 33 -7.05 7.17 -3.11
CA ASP A 33 -7.48 5.78 -3.26
C ASP A 33 -6.27 4.82 -3.38
N SER A 34 -5.59 4.59 -2.24
CA SER A 34 -4.39 3.75 -2.18
C SER A 34 -4.67 2.28 -2.44
N ALA A 35 -5.87 1.78 -2.10
CA ALA A 35 -6.28 0.41 -2.37
C ALA A 35 -6.46 0.14 -3.87
N THR A 36 -7.11 1.06 -4.61
CA THR A 36 -7.24 0.95 -6.07
C THR A 36 -5.88 1.08 -6.75
N ALA A 37 -5.05 2.03 -6.33
CA ALA A 37 -3.69 2.20 -6.86
C ALA A 37 -2.84 0.93 -6.65
N THR A 38 -2.87 0.35 -5.45
CA THR A 38 -2.18 -0.91 -5.13
C THR A 38 -2.64 -2.04 -6.02
N SER A 39 -3.96 -2.18 -6.21
CA SER A 39 -4.54 -3.21 -7.08
C SER A 39 -4.10 -3.04 -8.54
N ALA A 40 -4.01 -1.80 -9.03
CA ALA A 40 -3.53 -1.51 -10.38
C ALA A 40 -2.04 -1.88 -10.56
N ILE A 41 -1.20 -1.54 -9.58
CA ILE A 41 0.23 -1.90 -9.58
C ILE A 41 0.41 -3.41 -9.58
N VAL A 42 -0.28 -4.12 -8.70
CA VAL A 42 -0.22 -5.59 -8.60
C VAL A 42 -0.63 -6.24 -9.93
N ARG A 43 -1.74 -5.81 -10.54
CA ARG A 43 -2.16 -6.33 -11.85
C ARG A 43 -1.11 -6.09 -12.93
N SER A 44 -0.54 -4.89 -12.99
CA SER A 44 0.49 -4.54 -13.97
C SER A 44 1.74 -5.40 -13.83
N ARG A 45 2.17 -5.66 -12.59
CA ARG A 45 3.36 -6.49 -12.32
C ARG A 45 3.11 -7.97 -12.56
N ILE A 46 1.94 -8.49 -12.20
CA ILE A 46 1.53 -9.87 -12.55
C ILE A 46 1.54 -10.07 -14.06
N ALA A 47 1.02 -9.12 -14.84
CA ALA A 47 1.03 -9.21 -16.30
C ALA A 47 2.46 -9.22 -16.90
N ALA A 48 3.43 -8.65 -16.20
CA ALA A 48 4.84 -8.68 -16.55
C ALA A 48 5.63 -9.86 -15.94
N GLY A 49 4.95 -10.79 -15.26
CA GLY A 49 5.59 -11.94 -14.60
C GLY A 49 6.41 -11.57 -13.37
N LEU A 50 6.14 -10.42 -12.75
CA LEU A 50 6.85 -9.93 -11.57
C LEU A 50 6.05 -10.16 -10.29
N GLU A 51 6.69 -10.71 -9.27
CA GLU A 51 6.10 -10.83 -7.94
C GLU A 51 5.97 -9.47 -7.24
N THR A 52 4.92 -9.35 -6.44
CA THR A 52 4.61 -8.17 -5.62
C THR A 52 3.96 -8.61 -4.32
N VAL A 53 4.47 -8.16 -3.19
CA VAL A 53 3.79 -8.31 -1.89
C VAL A 53 2.85 -7.12 -1.72
N ALA A 54 1.56 -7.37 -1.46
CA ALA A 54 0.58 -6.32 -1.22
C ALA A 54 -0.22 -6.61 0.05
N LEU A 55 -0.11 -5.72 1.03
CA LEU A 55 -0.88 -5.73 2.26
C LEU A 55 -1.96 -4.66 2.15
N VAL A 56 -3.23 -5.08 2.02
CA VAL A 56 -4.37 -4.17 1.91
C VAL A 56 -5.27 -4.40 3.11
N TYR A 57 -5.39 -3.38 3.96
CA TYR A 57 -6.19 -3.41 5.19
C TYR A 57 -7.51 -2.70 4.96
N PRO A 58 -8.64 -3.42 4.80
CA PRO A 58 -9.90 -2.83 4.31
C PRO A 58 -10.45 -1.72 5.20
N ASP A 59 -10.23 -1.81 6.50
CA ASP A 59 -10.78 -0.87 7.49
C ASP A 59 -9.80 0.22 7.91
N ALA A 60 -8.54 0.14 7.50
CA ALA A 60 -7.51 1.12 7.84
C ALA A 60 -7.52 2.30 6.85
N GLY A 61 -7.13 3.46 7.36
CA GLY A 61 -6.89 4.67 6.61
C GLY A 61 -5.44 4.79 6.13
N HIS A 62 -4.99 6.03 5.99
CA HIS A 62 -3.67 6.40 5.50
C HIS A 62 -2.54 6.17 6.52
N ASP A 63 -2.85 6.15 7.81
CA ASP A 63 -1.87 6.20 8.90
C ASP A 63 -1.24 4.82 9.19
N LEU A 64 -0.55 4.24 8.21
CA LEU A 64 -0.07 2.84 8.26
C LEU A 64 1.40 2.68 8.62
N VAL A 65 2.06 3.77 9.04
CA VAL A 65 3.51 3.77 9.36
C VAL A 65 3.72 4.01 10.85
N GLY A 66 4.70 3.33 11.43
CA GLY A 66 5.13 3.52 12.82
C GLY A 66 4.72 2.37 13.73
N ASP A 67 4.69 2.64 15.03
CA ASP A 67 4.37 1.62 16.04
C ASP A 67 2.90 1.20 16.02
N GLY A 68 2.60 0.13 16.74
CA GLY A 68 1.25 -0.41 16.89
C GLY A 68 0.36 0.33 17.89
N GLY A 69 0.75 1.50 18.39
CA GLY A 69 -0.03 2.23 19.39
C GLY A 69 -1.28 2.87 18.79
N VAL A 70 -2.40 2.85 19.50
CA VAL A 70 -3.61 3.57 19.06
C VAL A 70 -3.35 5.08 19.09
N ARG A 71 -3.61 5.75 17.96
CA ARG A 71 -3.51 7.21 17.85
C ARG A 71 -4.54 7.75 16.89
N GLN A 72 -5.02 8.95 17.18
CA GLN A 72 -5.94 9.64 16.30
C GLN A 72 -5.19 10.34 15.17
N SER A 73 -5.64 10.13 13.94
CA SER A 73 -5.15 10.83 12.75
C SER A 73 -6.35 11.31 11.94
N GLU A 74 -6.67 12.60 12.09
CA GLU A 74 -7.91 13.21 11.57
C GLU A 74 -8.09 13.07 10.05
N ARG A 75 -6.99 12.87 9.32
CA ARG A 75 -6.97 12.76 7.86
C ARG A 75 -6.57 11.37 7.37
N SER A 76 -6.48 10.39 8.29
CA SER A 76 -6.19 9.02 7.90
C SER A 76 -7.36 8.43 7.11
N GLY A 77 -8.58 8.70 7.57
CA GLY A 77 -9.69 7.80 7.32
C GLY A 77 -9.59 6.56 8.21
N GLY A 78 -10.39 5.53 7.94
CA GLY A 78 -10.45 4.34 8.80
C GLY A 78 -10.81 4.66 10.26
N SER A 79 -10.39 3.79 11.19
CA SER A 79 -10.45 4.06 12.63
C SER A 79 -9.05 3.98 13.25
N PRO A 80 -8.78 4.70 14.36
CA PRO A 80 -7.52 4.62 15.09
C PRO A 80 -7.08 3.19 15.43
N GLU A 81 -8.04 2.32 15.75
CA GLU A 81 -7.82 0.92 16.10
C GLU A 81 -7.47 0.08 14.87
N ALA A 82 -8.16 0.31 13.74
CA ALA A 82 -7.86 -0.36 12.48
C ALA A 82 -6.45 0.01 11.97
N ASP A 83 -6.09 1.29 12.08
CA ASP A 83 -4.75 1.78 11.72
C ASP A 83 -3.67 1.18 12.62
N ALA A 84 -3.93 1.12 13.93
CA ALA A 84 -3.02 0.50 14.89
C ALA A 84 -2.82 -0.99 14.61
N ALA A 85 -3.90 -1.73 14.35
CA ALA A 85 -3.85 -3.15 14.01
C ALA A 85 -3.07 -3.37 12.70
N ALA A 86 -3.29 -2.53 11.69
CA ALA A 86 -2.57 -2.58 10.42
C ALA A 86 -1.06 -2.34 10.61
N ARG A 87 -0.66 -1.38 11.47
CA ARG A 87 0.76 -1.15 11.79
C ARG A 87 1.40 -2.33 12.53
N GLN A 88 0.68 -2.90 13.50
CA GLN A 88 1.13 -4.08 14.24
C GLN A 88 1.40 -5.27 13.33
N ASP A 89 0.51 -5.48 12.35
CA ASP A 89 0.65 -6.58 11.38
C ASP A 89 1.70 -6.29 10.31
N ALA A 90 1.70 -5.09 9.73
CA ALA A 90 2.56 -4.74 8.60
C ALA A 90 4.05 -4.68 8.98
N TRP A 91 4.39 -4.14 10.16
CA TRP A 91 5.78 -3.88 10.51
C TRP A 91 6.69 -5.12 10.51
N PRO A 92 6.36 -6.25 11.18
CA PRO A 92 7.19 -7.45 11.11
C PRO A 92 7.32 -8.00 9.67
N GLN A 93 6.30 -7.82 8.83
CA GLN A 93 6.34 -8.22 7.42
C GLN A 93 7.28 -7.34 6.59
N VAL A 94 7.33 -6.02 6.86
CA VAL A 94 8.32 -5.11 6.25
C VAL A 94 9.74 -5.53 6.59
N VAL A 95 10.01 -5.81 7.87
CA VAL A 95 11.34 -6.25 8.33
C VAL A 95 11.72 -7.58 7.65
N ALA A 96 10.80 -8.55 7.61
CA ALA A 96 11.03 -9.83 6.95
C ALA A 96 11.21 -9.70 5.43
N PHE A 97 10.49 -8.78 4.79
CA PHE A 97 10.66 -8.46 3.37
C PHE A 97 12.06 -7.91 3.11
N MET A 98 12.46 -6.85 3.83
CA MET A 98 13.78 -6.25 3.69
C MET A 98 14.91 -7.26 3.94
N ALA A 99 14.82 -8.04 5.00
CA ALA A 99 15.81 -9.08 5.32
C ALA A 99 15.94 -10.12 4.20
N ARG A 100 14.85 -10.47 3.51
CA ARG A 100 14.91 -11.41 2.39
C ARG A 100 15.47 -10.79 1.11
N THR A 101 15.28 -9.49 0.90
CA THR A 101 15.55 -8.83 -0.39
C THR A 101 16.85 -8.02 -0.44
N LEU A 102 17.47 -7.77 0.71
CA LEU A 102 18.70 -6.97 0.83
C LEU A 102 19.93 -7.80 1.22
N ASN A 103 19.80 -9.12 1.32
CA ASN A 103 20.90 -10.04 1.59
C ASN A 103 21.67 -10.39 0.32
#